data_AF-A0A842YB10-F1
#
_entry.id   AF-A0A842YB10-F1
#
_cell.length_a   1.000
_cell.length_b   1.000
_cell.length_c   1.000
_cell.angle_alpha   90.00
_cell.angle_beta   90.00
_cell.angle_gamma   90.00
#
_symmetry.space_group_name_H-M   'P 1'
#
loop_
_entity.id
_entity.type
_entity.pdbx_description
1 polymer ?
#
loop_
_entity_poly.entity_id
_entity_poly.type
_entity_poly.pdbx_seq_one_letter_code
_entity_poly.pdbx_strand_id
1 'polypeptide(L)'
;MISVPLDEVLEAITPLEARVAAANAEAASFILFVTIGGIVIAGIVAVSVSNMVTRPLQYLMNLATRNAAARIRDEPLDTAELQVDQSYISKDDEIGELARAFQGMLDTIREDEE
;
A
#
# COMPACT_ATOMS: atom_id res chain seq x y z
N MET A 1 14.44 -3.19 65.65
CA MET A 1 13.56 -3.73 64.61
C MET A 1 12.37 -2.79 64.55
N ILE A 2 12.21 -2.02 63.47
CA ILE A 2 11.00 -1.19 63.30
C ILE A 2 9.93 -2.16 62.81
N SER A 3 9.00 -2.53 63.68
CA SER A 3 7.81 -3.30 63.33
C SER A 3 6.73 -2.30 62.92
N VAL A 4 6.43 -2.23 61.63
CA VAL A 4 5.31 -1.45 61.12
C VAL A 4 4.02 -2.21 61.46
N PRO A 5 3.00 -1.57 62.03
CA PRO A 5 1.71 -2.20 62.31
C PRO A 5 1.11 -2.79 61.03
N LEU A 6 0.53 -3.99 61.12
CA LEU A 6 -0.12 -4.66 60.00
C LEU A 6 -1.18 -3.75 59.35
N ASP A 7 -1.87 -2.98 60.18
CA ASP A 7 -2.98 -2.09 59.81
C ASP A 7 -2.51 -0.97 58.86
N GLU A 8 -1.36 -0.34 59.16
CA GLU A 8 -0.74 0.68 58.28
C GLU A 8 -0.28 0.08 56.94
N VAL A 9 0.19 -1.18 56.96
CA VAL A 9 0.59 -1.88 55.72
C VAL A 9 -0.62 -2.19 54.86
N LEU A 10 -1.73 -2.65 55.45
CA LEU A 10 -2.96 -2.96 54.73
C LEU A 10 -3.63 -1.71 54.15
N GLU A 11 -3.60 -0.59 54.88
CA GLU A 11 -4.15 0.68 54.41
C GLU A 11 -3.35 1.26 53.22
N ALA A 12 -2.05 0.95 53.13
CA ALA A 12 -1.21 1.32 52.01
C ALA A 12 -1.44 0.48 50.73
N ILE A 13 -2.13 -0.67 50.81
CA ILE A 13 -2.40 -1.54 49.64
C ILE A 13 -3.38 -0.87 48.67
N THR A 14 -4.51 -0.36 49.17
CA THR A 14 -5.54 0.27 48.33
C THR A 14 -5.03 1.42 47.46
N PRO A 15 -4.23 2.39 47.96
CA PRO A 15 -3.66 3.43 47.10
C PRO A 15 -2.61 2.88 46.11
N LEU A 16 -1.91 1.79 46.45
CA LEU A 16 -1.00 1.13 45.52
C LEU A 16 -1.77 0.47 44.36
N GLU A 17 -2.85 -0.26 44.66
CA GLU A 17 -3.73 -0.88 43.67
C GLU A 17 -4.38 0.17 42.76
N ALA A 18 -4.84 1.30 43.31
CA ALA A 18 -5.40 2.39 42.53
C ALA A 18 -4.36 2.98 41.55
N ARG A 19 -3.10 3.15 41.98
CA ARG A 19 -2.01 3.62 41.12
C ARG A 19 -1.68 2.62 40.01
N VAL A 20 -1.63 1.33 40.35
CA VAL A 20 -1.38 0.26 39.36
C VAL A 20 -2.53 0.19 38.35
N ALA A 21 -3.78 0.28 38.79
CA ALA A 21 -4.94 0.29 37.92
C ALA A 21 -4.94 1.50 36.98
N ALA A 22 -4.61 2.70 37.49
CA ALA A 22 -4.49 3.90 36.67
C ALA A 22 -3.37 3.78 35.63
N ALA A 23 -2.18 3.31 36.03
CA ALA A 23 -1.06 3.09 35.11
C ALA A 23 -1.39 2.05 34.03
N ASN A 24 -2.10 0.98 34.40
CA ASN A 24 -2.54 -0.04 33.44
C ASN A 24 -3.57 0.51 32.46
N ALA A 25 -4.52 1.33 32.93
CA ALA A 25 -5.51 1.96 32.06
C ALA A 25 -4.85 2.94 31.06
N GLU A 26 -3.88 3.73 31.54
CA GLU A 26 -3.10 4.62 30.69
C GLU A 26 -2.32 3.83 29.63
N ALA A 27 -1.57 2.80 30.04
CA ALA A 27 -0.82 1.95 29.13
C ALA A 27 -1.73 1.28 28.09
N ALA A 28 -2.89 0.75 28.51
CA ALA A 28 -3.85 0.12 27.61
C ALA A 28 -4.40 1.12 26.58
N SER A 29 -4.73 2.35 27.00
CA SER A 29 -5.22 3.39 26.09
C SER A 29 -4.15 3.82 25.08
N PHE A 30 -2.89 3.95 25.53
CA PHE A 30 -1.76 4.25 24.65
C PHE A 30 -1.55 3.14 23.60
N ILE A 31 -1.53 1.88 24.03
CA ILE A 31 -1.38 0.72 23.13
C ILE A 31 -2.52 0.71 22.10
N LEU A 32 -3.76 0.91 22.55
CA LEU A 32 -4.92 0.94 21.67
C LEU A 32 -4.80 2.06 20.63
N PHE A 33 -4.41 3.26 21.06
CA PHE A 33 -4.24 4.41 20.17
C PHE A 33 -3.16 4.16 19.11
N VAL A 34 -1.98 3.68 19.53
CA VAL A 34 -0.88 3.34 18.62
C VAL A 34 -1.28 2.23 17.65
N THR A 35 -1.99 1.21 18.14
CA THR A 35 -2.43 0.08 17.30
C THR A 35 -3.40 0.54 16.22
N ILE A 36 -4.43 1.32 16.59
CA ILE A 36 -5.40 1.86 15.63
C ILE A 36 -4.70 2.80 14.64
N GLY A 37 -3.83 3.68 15.13
CA GLY A 37 -3.03 4.57 14.28
C GLY A 37 -2.18 3.81 13.26
N GLY A 38 -1.52 2.74 13.70
CA GLY A 38 -0.73 1.86 12.85
C GLY A 38 -1.56 1.19 11.76
N ILE A 39 -2.75 0.67 12.10
CA ILE A 39 -3.67 0.05 11.12
C ILE A 39 -4.11 1.07 10.06
N VAL A 40 -4.46 2.29 10.49
CA VAL A 40 -4.88 3.35 9.57
C VAL A 40 -3.75 3.72 8.59
N ILE A 41 -2.53 3.93 9.11
CA ILE A 41 -1.37 4.25 8.27
C ILE A 41 -1.07 3.10 7.29
N ALA A 42 -1.08 1.85 7.76
CA ALA A 42 -0.86 0.69 6.91
C ALA A 42 -1.89 0.60 5.78
N GLY A 43 -3.17 0.88 6.09
CA GLY A 43 -4.24 0.95 5.10
C GLY A 43 -4.00 2.03 4.03
N ILE A 44 -3.59 3.24 4.45
CA ILE A 44 -3.27 4.34 3.52
C ILE A 44 -2.11 3.95 2.60
N VAL A 45 -1.02 3.40 3.17
CA VAL A 45 0.14 2.97 2.39
C VAL A 45 -0.25 1.88 1.39
N ALA A 46 -1.03 0.89 1.79
CA ALA A 46 -1.48 -0.18 0.90
C ALA A 46 -2.29 0.35 -0.28
N VAL A 47 -3.24 1.26 -0.03
CA VAL A 47 -4.03 1.90 -1.10
C VAL A 47 -3.14 2.75 -2.01
N SER A 48 -2.20 3.50 -1.44
CA SER A 48 -1.27 4.34 -2.21
C SER A 48 -0.41 3.50 -3.15
N VAL A 49 0.22 2.44 -2.64
CA VAL A 49 1.04 1.53 -3.46
C VAL A 49 0.20 0.84 -4.53
N SER A 50 -1.01 0.40 -4.19
CA SER A 50 -1.91 -0.24 -5.15
C SER A 50 -2.25 0.70 -6.32
N ASN A 51 -2.55 1.95 -6.04
CA ASN A 51 -2.94 2.93 -7.05
C ASN A 51 -1.75 3.50 -7.84
N MET A 52 -0.62 3.74 -7.17
CA MET A 52 0.56 4.33 -7.80
C MET A 52 1.37 3.29 -8.59
N VAL A 53 1.41 2.04 -8.15
CA VAL A 53 2.33 1.02 -8.72
C VAL A 53 1.56 -0.18 -9.26
N THR A 54 0.79 -0.88 -8.42
CA THR A 54 0.22 -2.18 -8.80
C THR A 54 -0.78 -2.09 -9.95
N ARG A 55 -1.73 -1.17 -9.88
CA ARG A 55 -2.75 -0.98 -10.92
C ARG A 55 -2.14 -0.57 -12.27
N PRO A 56 -1.25 0.44 -12.35
CA PRO A 56 -0.58 0.77 -13.60
C PRO A 56 0.22 -0.39 -14.19
N LEU A 57 0.98 -1.13 -13.37
CA LEU A 57 1.74 -2.29 -13.85
C LEU A 57 0.83 -3.40 -14.38
N GLN A 58 -0.29 -3.68 -13.69
CA GLN A 58 -1.28 -4.65 -14.19
C GLN A 58 -1.90 -4.20 -15.51
N TYR A 59 -2.17 -2.89 -15.67
CA TYR A 59 -2.67 -2.34 -16.93
C TYR A 59 -1.66 -2.58 -18.08
N LEU A 60 -0.39 -2.20 -17.89
CA LEU A 60 0.65 -2.40 -18.90
C LEU A 60 0.84 -3.89 -19.23
N MET A 61 0.81 -4.77 -18.21
CA MET A 61 0.94 -6.22 -18.41
C MET A 61 -0.24 -6.83 -19.16
N ASN A 62 -1.46 -6.36 -18.90
CA ASN A 62 -2.63 -6.78 -19.66
C ASN A 62 -2.53 -6.32 -21.12
N LEU A 63 -2.06 -5.10 -21.35
CA LEU A 63 -1.85 -4.56 -22.71
C LEU A 63 -0.77 -5.36 -23.46
N ALA A 64 0.33 -5.70 -22.78
CA ALA A 64 1.37 -6.58 -23.33
C ALA A 64 0.84 -7.97 -23.68
N THR A 65 0.04 -8.56 -22.80
CA THR A 65 -0.53 -9.90 -23.00
C THR A 65 -1.50 -9.92 -24.17
N ARG A 66 -2.34 -8.88 -24.32
CA ARG A 66 -3.24 -8.73 -25.46
C ARG A 66 -2.48 -8.59 -26.78
N ASN A 67 -1.43 -7.76 -26.81
CA ASN A 67 -0.55 -7.63 -27.97
C ASN A 67 0.11 -8.95 -28.36
N ALA A 68 0.71 -9.66 -27.40
CA ALA A 68 1.34 -10.95 -27.65
C ALA A 68 0.33 -11.98 -28.19
N ALA A 69 -0.89 -12.01 -27.64
CA ALA A 69 -1.93 -12.92 -28.09
C ALA A 69 -2.41 -12.61 -29.51
N ALA A 70 -2.56 -11.34 -29.87
CA ALA A 70 -2.98 -10.93 -31.21
C ALA A 70 -1.90 -11.24 -32.26
N ARG A 71 -0.63 -10.99 -31.95
CA ARG A 71 0.51 -11.37 -32.81
C ARG A 71 0.61 -12.88 -33.05
N ILE A 72 0.22 -13.71 -32.06
CA ILE A 72 0.20 -15.17 -32.23
C ILE A 72 -0.95 -15.64 -33.15
N ARG A 73 -2.01 -14.84 -33.28
CA ARG A 73 -3.23 -15.23 -34.00
C ARG A 73 -3.34 -14.67 -35.41
N ASP A 74 -2.36 -13.89 -35.89
CA ASP A 74 -2.42 -13.15 -37.17
C ASP A 74 -3.73 -12.34 -37.31
N GLU A 75 -4.31 -11.89 -36.19
CA GLU A 75 -5.49 -11.03 -36.18
C GLU A 75 -5.01 -9.58 -36.42
N PRO A 76 -5.68 -8.79 -37.28
CA PRO A 76 -5.31 -7.40 -37.51
C PRO A 76 -5.38 -6.63 -36.18
N LEU A 77 -4.23 -6.13 -35.75
CA LEU A 77 -4.05 -5.35 -34.53
C LEU A 77 -4.90 -4.07 -34.63
N ASP A 78 -6.04 -4.02 -33.94
CA ASP A 78 -6.90 -2.83 -33.95
C ASP A 78 -6.17 -1.67 -33.24
N THR A 79 -5.65 -0.74 -34.05
CA THR A 79 -4.65 0.28 -33.69
C THR A 79 -5.07 1.28 -32.61
N ALA A 80 -6.36 1.35 -32.28
CA ALA A 80 -6.88 2.19 -31.21
C ALA A 80 -6.89 1.50 -29.83
N GLU A 81 -6.94 0.16 -29.78
CA GLU A 81 -6.98 -0.58 -28.51
C GLU A 81 -5.60 -0.91 -27.94
N LEU A 82 -4.55 -0.66 -28.71
CA LEU A 82 -3.17 -1.07 -28.40
C LEU A 82 -2.26 0.09 -28.01
N GLN A 83 -2.79 1.31 -27.92
CA GLN A 83 -2.04 2.45 -27.41
C GLN A 83 -2.14 2.49 -25.88
N VAL A 84 -1.00 2.78 -25.25
CA VAL A 84 -0.96 3.06 -23.82
C VAL A 84 -1.73 4.34 -23.55
N ASP A 85 -2.66 4.30 -22.59
CA ASP A 85 -3.47 5.45 -22.22
C ASP A 85 -2.59 6.66 -21.85
N GLN A 86 -2.92 7.82 -22.42
CA GLN A 86 -2.20 9.08 -22.21
C GLN A 86 -2.08 9.46 -20.72
N SER A 87 -3.03 9.03 -19.88
CA SER A 87 -2.99 9.24 -18.43
C SER A 87 -1.84 8.54 -17.72
N TYR A 88 -1.25 7.48 -18.31
CA TYR A 88 -0.05 6.85 -17.80
C TYR A 88 1.22 7.44 -18.44
N ILE A 89 1.18 7.77 -19.73
CA ILE A 89 2.30 8.38 -20.46
C ILE A 89 2.68 9.76 -19.89
N SER A 90 1.68 10.54 -19.51
CA SER A 90 1.86 11.91 -18.99
C SER A 90 2.37 11.98 -17.55
N LYS A 91 2.64 10.84 -16.90
CA LYS A 91 3.22 10.83 -15.55
C LYS A 91 4.71 11.14 -15.59
N ASP A 92 5.15 11.97 -14.65
CA ASP A 92 6.55 12.35 -14.44
C ASP A 92 7.30 11.41 -13.48
N ASP A 93 6.78 10.20 -13.27
CA ASP A 93 7.36 9.16 -12.40
C ASP A 93 7.91 7.98 -13.23
N GLU A 94 8.49 6.99 -12.54
CA GLU A 94 9.06 5.78 -13.16
C GLU A 94 8.01 4.97 -13.92
N ILE A 95 6.73 5.05 -13.51
CA ILE A 95 5.62 4.39 -14.21
C ILE A 95 5.35 5.10 -15.54
N GLY A 96 5.43 6.42 -15.58
CA GLY A 96 5.31 7.18 -16.83
C GLY A 96 6.49 6.99 -17.78
N GLU A 97 7.72 6.85 -17.25
CA GLU A 97 8.88 6.47 -18.06
C GLU A 97 8.71 5.06 -18.65
N LEU A 98 8.25 4.10 -17.84
CA LEU A 98 7.95 2.75 -18.30
C LEU A 98 6.83 2.74 -19.35
N ALA A 99 5.76 3.51 -19.15
CA ALA A 99 4.66 3.65 -20.09
C ALA A 99 5.11 4.20 -21.45
N ARG A 100 5.98 5.22 -21.45
CA ARG A 100 6.59 5.79 -22.66
C ARG A 100 7.50 4.80 -23.38
N ALA A 101 8.36 4.09 -22.64
CA ALA A 101 9.22 3.05 -23.22
C ALA A 101 8.40 1.91 -23.82
N PHE A 102 7.31 1.51 -23.16
CA PHE A 102 6.41 0.49 -23.64
C PHE A 102 5.64 0.91 -24.90
N GLN A 103 5.16 2.14 -24.96
CA GLN A 103 4.55 2.71 -26.17
C GLN A 103 5.53 2.70 -27.34
N GLY A 104 6.78 3.15 -27.12
CA GLY A 104 7.80 3.15 -28.17
C GLY A 104 8.10 1.74 -28.73
N MET A 105 8.08 0.71 -27.88
CA MET A 105 8.21 -0.68 -28.33
C MET A 105 7.02 -1.13 -29.20
N LEU A 106 5.80 -0.73 -28.83
CA LEU A 106 4.60 -1.06 -29.62
C LEU A 106 4.60 -0.34 -30.97
N ASP A 107 5.05 0.92 -31.00
CA ASP A 107 5.16 1.70 -32.23
C ASP A 107 6.14 1.04 -33.21
N THR A 108 7.30 0.56 -32.74
CA THR A 108 8.25 -0.19 -33.58
C THR A 108 7.65 -1.48 -34.14
N ILE A 109 6.93 -2.25 -33.31
CA ILE A 109 6.28 -3.49 -33.78
C ILE A 109 5.25 -3.19 -34.87
N ARG A 110 4.55 -2.06 -34.78
CA ARG A 110 3.57 -1.64 -35.78
C ARG A 110 4.24 -1.22 -37.08
N GLU A 111 5.34 -0.46 -37.01
CA GLU A 111 6.10 -0.06 -38.20
C GLU A 111 6.68 -1.26 -38.96
N ASP A 112 7.00 -2.36 -38.28
CA ASP A 112 7.47 -3.61 -38.92
C ASP A 112 6.35 -4.38 -39.67
N GLU A 113 5.07 -4.09 -39.41
CA GLU A 113 3.90 -4.74 -40.05
C GLU A 113 3.35 -3.98 -41.27
N GLU A 114 3.68 -2.70 -41.44
CA GLU A 114 3.35 -1.87 -42.62
C GLU A 114 4.33 -2.07 -43.80
#